data_AF-A0A7V9JVQ4-F1
#
_entry.id   AF-A0A7V9JVQ4-F1
#
_cell.length_a   1.000
_cell.length_b   1.000
_cell.length_c   1.000
_cell.angle_alpha   90.00
_cell.angle_beta   90.00
_cell.angle_gamma   90.00
#
_symmetry.space_group_name_H-M   'P 1'
#
loop_
_entity.id
_entity.type
_entity.pdbx_description
1 polymer ?
#
loop_
_entity_poly.entity_id
_entity_poly.type
_entity_poly.pdbx_seq_one_letter_code
_entity_poly.pdbx_strand_id
1 'polypeptide(L)'
;MQETEIEKRFVNLDESEKSDNYNFEHFKTKILLHDVQLTVEARGIEPGAIAPDFELPQVGSGSLRLSDLRGRPTILHFGSYS
;
A
#
# COMPACT_ATOMS: atom_id res chain seq x y z
N MET A 1 -6.84 22.61 0.96
CA MET A 1 -6.52 21.17 0.97
C MET A 1 -5.01 21.07 0.97
N GLN A 2 -4.41 20.59 2.07
CA GLN A 2 -2.96 20.38 2.15
C GLN A 2 -2.70 18.93 1.76
N GLU A 3 -1.99 18.75 0.65
CA GLU A 3 -1.50 17.46 0.18
C GLU A 3 -0.53 16.90 1.23
N THR A 4 -0.78 15.67 1.68
CA THR A 4 -0.06 15.08 2.81
C THR A 4 1.32 14.60 2.36
N GLU A 5 2.32 14.63 3.25
CA GLU A 5 3.67 14.10 2.97
C GLU A 5 3.65 12.62 2.51
N ILE A 6 2.59 11.90 2.86
CA ILE A 6 2.31 10.52 2.43
C ILE A 6 2.01 10.49 0.93
N GLU A 7 1.13 11.36 0.43
CA GLU A 7 0.77 11.44 -1.00
C GLU A 7 1.99 11.78 -1.86
N LYS A 8 2.82 12.74 -1.43
CA LYS A 8 4.06 13.09 -2.15
C LYS A 8 5.06 11.93 -2.25
N ARG A 9 5.11 11.06 -1.25
CA ARG A 9 6.04 9.92 -1.24
C ARG A 9 5.60 8.82 -2.21
N PHE A 10 4.29 8.56 -2.32
CA PHE A 10 3.77 7.54 -3.24
C PHE A 10 3.80 7.97 -4.71
N VAL A 11 3.65 9.27 -4.98
CA VAL A 11 3.75 9.83 -6.35
C VAL A 11 5.17 9.75 -6.92
N ASN A 12 6.21 9.68 -6.08
CA ASN A 12 7.62 9.67 -6.50
C ASN A 12 8.28 8.27 -6.48
N LEU A 13 7.50 7.18 -6.47
CA LEU A 13 8.02 5.82 -6.64
C LEU A 13 8.34 5.51 -8.12
N ASP A 14 9.23 6.30 -8.72
CA ASP A 14 9.67 6.15 -10.11
C ASP A 14 10.66 4.99 -10.29
N GLU A 15 11.16 4.43 -9.18
CA GLU A 15 12.02 3.25 -9.19
C GLU A 15 11.17 1.98 -9.06
N SER A 16 11.02 1.26 -10.17
CA SER A 16 10.53 -0.12 -10.09
C SER A 16 11.55 -0.94 -9.28
N GLU A 17 11.23 -1.27 -8.02
CA GLU A 17 12.00 -2.21 -7.21
C GLU A 17 12.26 -3.49 -8.03
N LYS A 18 13.48 -4.05 -7.95
CA LYS A 18 13.82 -5.25 -8.72
C LYS A 18 12.92 -6.41 -8.28
N SER A 19 12.45 -7.22 -9.24
CA SER A 19 11.53 -8.37 -8.98
C SER A 19 11.99 -9.27 -7.84
N ASP A 20 13.30 -9.44 -7.65
CA ASP A 20 13.91 -10.30 -6.63
C ASP A 20 13.69 -9.82 -5.18
N ASN A 21 13.28 -8.57 -5.00
CA ASN A 21 12.96 -7.96 -3.71
C ASN A 21 11.48 -8.08 -3.33
N TYR A 22 10.61 -8.45 -4.26
CA TYR A 22 9.21 -8.66 -3.94
C TYR A 22 9.01 -9.97 -3.18
N ASN A 23 7.96 -9.97 -2.35
CA ASN A 23 7.64 -11.02 -1.37
C ASN A 23 6.99 -12.27 -2.01
N PHE A 24 7.33 -12.60 -3.27
CA PHE A 24 6.57 -13.50 -4.13
C PHE A 24 6.53 -14.96 -3.66
N GLU A 25 7.68 -15.52 -3.30
CA GLU A 25 7.79 -16.98 -3.18
C GLU A 25 8.19 -17.41 -1.77
N HIS A 26 9.02 -16.62 -1.07
CA HIS A 26 9.55 -16.99 0.24
C HIS A 26 9.44 -15.80 1.17
N PHE A 27 8.81 -15.98 2.32
CA PHE A 27 8.85 -15.01 3.41
C PHE A 27 10.31 -14.87 3.87
N LYS A 28 11.05 -13.91 3.31
CA LYS A 28 12.47 -13.72 3.63
C LYS A 28 12.54 -13.00 4.96
N THR A 29 13.27 -13.54 5.94
CA THR A 29 13.48 -12.91 7.27
C THR A 29 13.99 -11.46 7.16
N LYS A 30 14.73 -11.14 6.09
CA LYS A 30 15.16 -9.75 5.81
C LYS A 30 13.98 -8.78 5.62
N ILE A 31 12.89 -9.24 4.99
CA ILE A 31 11.69 -8.42 4.74
C ILE A 31 10.94 -8.23 6.06
N LEU A 32 10.79 -9.29 6.87
CA LEU A 32 10.21 -9.16 8.21
C LEU A 32 10.98 -8.14 9.06
N LEU A 33 12.32 -8.20 9.08
CA LEU A 33 13.14 -7.25 9.83
C LEU A 33 12.99 -5.82 9.32
N HIS A 34 12.91 -5.64 7.99
CA HIS A 34 12.66 -4.36 7.36
C HIS A 34 11.27 -3.80 7.71
N ASP A 35 10.23 -4.63 7.68
CA ASP A 35 8.86 -4.23 8.01
C ASP A 35 8.71 -3.89 9.50
N VAL A 36 9.40 -4.63 10.38
CA VAL A 36 9.49 -4.30 11.82
C VAL A 36 10.16 -2.94 11.99
N GLN A 37 11.27 -2.68 11.31
CA GLN A 37 11.95 -1.38 11.38
C GLN A 37 11.03 -0.25 10.91
N LEU A 38 10.36 -0.41 9.76
CA LEU A 38 9.42 0.58 9.24
C LEU A 38 8.22 0.81 10.17
N THR A 39 7.75 -0.25 10.85
CA THR A 39 6.67 -0.18 11.84
C THR A 39 7.13 0.57 13.09
N VAL A 40 8.34 0.28 13.59
CA VAL A 40 8.94 1.00 14.73
C VAL A 40 9.15 2.48 14.39
N GLU A 41 9.52 2.78 13.15
CA GLU A 41 9.65 4.15 12.63
C GLU A 41 8.30 4.82 12.31
N ALA A 42 7.17 4.16 12.60
CA ALA A 42 5.82 4.63 12.31
C ALA A 42 5.62 5.07 10.84
N ARG A 43 6.31 4.43 9.89
CA ARG A 43 6.20 4.74 8.46
C ARG A 43 4.97 4.11 7.78
N GLY A 44 4.00 3.64 8.55
CA GLY A 44 2.76 3.00 8.08
C GLY A 44 1.50 3.64 8.66
N ILE A 45 0.33 3.19 8.21
CA ILE A 45 -0.96 3.68 8.73
C ILE A 45 -1.18 3.07 10.11
N GLU A 46 -1.36 3.93 11.12
CA GLU A 46 -1.65 3.48 12.49
C GLU A 46 -3.08 2.95 12.64
N PRO A 47 -3.35 2.03 13.59
CA PRO A 47 -4.72 1.61 13.90
C PRO A 47 -5.63 2.80 14.23
N GLY A 48 -6.77 2.89 13.54
CA GLY A 48 -7.73 3.99 13.70
C GLY A 48 -7.41 5.23 12.85
N ALA A 49 -6.22 5.31 12.24
CA ALA A 49 -5.94 6.33 11.23
C ALA A 49 -6.76 6.09 9.97
N ILE A 50 -7.16 7.18 9.30
CA ILE A 50 -7.87 7.10 8.03
C ILE A 50 -6.89 6.60 6.97
N ALA A 51 -7.26 5.54 6.26
CA ALA A 51 -6.47 5.05 5.14
C ALA A 51 -6.40 6.12 4.02
N PRO A 52 -5.20 6.38 3.44
CA PRO A 52 -5.05 7.26 2.28
C PRO A 52 -5.94 6.80 1.14
N ASP A 53 -6.55 7.76 0.45
CA ASP A 53 -7.42 7.46 -0.68
C ASP A 53 -6.58 7.06 -1.90
N PHE A 54 -7.11 6.13 -2.69
CA PHE A 54 -6.50 5.70 -3.94
C PHE A 54 -7.58 5.22 -4.90
N GLU A 55 -7.25 5.17 -6.18
CA GLU A 55 -8.13 4.71 -7.24
C GLU A 55 -7.47 3.58 -8.02
N LEU A 56 -8.20 2.48 -8.19
CA LEU A 56 -7.74 1.30 -8.93
C LEU A 56 -8.68 1.00 -10.10
N PRO A 57 -8.17 0.50 -11.22
CA PRO A 57 -9.02 -0.03 -12.27
C PRO A 57 -9.76 -1.27 -11.79
N GLN A 58 -11.00 -1.44 -12.23
CA GLN A 58 -11.77 -2.66 -11.99
C GLN A 58 -11.55 -3.67 -13.12
N VAL A 59 -11.74 -4.96 -12.83
CA VAL A 59 -11.76 -5.99 -13.86
C VAL A 59 -12.91 -5.70 -14.83
N GLY A 60 -12.58 -5.54 -16.11
CA GLY A 60 -13.53 -5.12 -17.14
C GLY A 60 -13.42 -3.62 -17.41
N SER A 61 -14.37 -2.84 -16.92
CA SER A 61 -14.41 -1.38 -17.12
C SER A 61 -14.67 -0.63 -15.82
N GLY A 62 -14.23 0.63 -15.80
CA GLY A 62 -14.42 1.52 -14.67
C GLY A 62 -13.25 1.53 -13.68
N SER A 63 -13.42 2.33 -12.65
CA SER A 63 -12.47 2.52 -11.57
C SER A 63 -13.20 2.46 -10.24
N LEU A 64 -12.46 2.11 -9.19
CA LEU A 64 -12.94 2.06 -7.82
C LEU A 64 -12.02 2.93 -6.96
N ARG A 65 -12.60 3.92 -6.28
CA ARG A 65 -11.89 4.71 -5.28
C ARG A 65 -12.14 4.15 -3.88
N LEU A 66 -11.12 4.13 -3.03
CA LEU A 66 -11.27 3.61 -1.67
C LEU A 66 -12.35 4.38 -0.88
N SER A 67 -12.42 5.69 -1.08
CA SER A 67 -13.43 6.53 -0.43
C SER A 67 -14.88 6.19 -0.80
N ASP A 68 -15.13 5.53 -1.93
CA ASP A 68 -16.47 5.06 -2.32
C ASP A 68 -16.95 3.89 -1.46
N LEU A 69 -16.04 3.21 -0.76
CA LEU A 69 -16.34 2.07 0.13
C LEU A 69 -16.59 2.48 1.60
N ARG A 70 -16.60 3.78 1.91
CA ARG A 70 -16.82 4.27 3.29
C ARG A 70 -18.15 3.77 3.86
N GLY A 71 -18.14 3.48 5.16
CA GLY A 71 -19.29 2.89 5.87
C GLY A 71 -19.41 1.37 5.67
N ARG A 72 -18.50 0.74 4.92
CA ARG A 72 -18.41 -0.72 4.77
C ARG A 72 -17.06 -1.22 5.29
N PRO A 73 -17.03 -2.23 6.18
CA PRO A 73 -15.77 -2.89 6.54
C PRO A 73 -15.07 -3.42 5.30
N THR A 74 -13.84 -2.96 5.06
CA THR A 74 -13.09 -3.22 3.84
C THR A 74 -11.71 -3.77 4.20
N ILE A 75 -11.28 -4.85 3.53
CA ILE A 75 -9.96 -5.44 3.69
C ILE A 75 -9.17 -5.17 2.40
N LEU A 76 -7.95 -4.64 2.54
CA LEU A 76 -7.01 -4.49 1.42
C LEU A 76 -6.12 -5.73 1.36
N HIS A 77 -6.21 -6.46 0.25
CA HIS A 77 -5.40 -7.62 -0.02
C HIS A 77 -4.43 -7.30 -1.17
N PHE A 78 -3.14 -7.19 -0.84
CA PHE A 78 -2.08 -6.98 -1.83
C PHE A 78 -1.57 -8.35 -2.30
N GLY A 79 -1.99 -8.74 -3.50
CA GLY A 79 -1.54 -9.95 -4.17
C GLY A 79 -0.67 -9.61 -5.37
N SER A 80 0.27 -10.48 -5.69
CA SER A 80 1.06 -10.38 -6.91
C SER A 80 1.15 -11.77 -7.53
N TYR A 81 0.90 -11.86 -8.84
CA TYR A 81 0.84 -13.11 -9.57
C TYR A 81 1.91 -13.09 -10.66
N SER A 82 2.71 -14.16 -10.74
CA SER A 82 3.75 -14.38 -11.75
C SER A 82 3.25 -15.27 -12.88
#